data_AF-A0A7T0BVU6-F1
#
_entry.id   AF-A0A7T0BVU6-F1
#
_cell.length_a   1.000
_cell.length_b   1.000
_cell.length_c   1.000
_cell.angle_alpha   90.00
_cell.angle_beta   90.00
_cell.angle_gamma   90.00
#
_symmetry.space_group_name_H-M   'P 1'
#
loop_
_entity.id
_entity.type
_entity.pdbx_description
1 polymer ?
#
loop_
_entity_poly.entity_id
_entity_poly.type
_entity_poly.pdbx_seq_one_letter_code
_entity_poly.pdbx_strand_id
1 'polypeptide(L)'
;MICCRECLELLNDYIDGSLDPEVKESLEEHLKDCPPCIAFLNTYKSTTEITSKTLSEIEIPAVVQEKLREFVTQTLKDQKK
;
A
#
# COMPACT_ATOMS: atom_id res chain seq x y z
N MET A 1 -6.11 3.30 21.27
CA MET A 1 -7.26 3.63 20.40
C MET A 1 -6.88 4.85 19.60
N ILE A 2 -6.62 4.65 18.30
CA ILE A 2 -6.24 5.72 17.39
C ILE A 2 -7.47 6.57 17.06
N CYS A 3 -7.31 7.88 17.09
CA CYS A 3 -8.34 8.82 16.65
C CYS A 3 -8.15 9.19 15.17
N CYS A 4 -9.18 9.78 14.53
CA CYS A 4 -9.11 10.14 13.12
C CYS A 4 -7.93 11.07 12.79
N ARG A 5 -7.54 11.94 13.72
CA ARG A 5 -6.39 12.83 13.54
C ARG A 5 -5.09 12.04 13.47
N GLU A 6 -4.87 11.11 14.40
CA GLU A 6 -3.67 10.26 14.41
C GLU A 6 -3.65 9.32 13.20
N CYS A 7 -4.80 8.84 12.75
CA CYS A 7 -4.91 8.05 11.52
C CYS A 7 -4.36 8.80 10.29
N LEU A 8 -4.59 10.11 10.20
CA LEU A 8 -4.11 10.94 9.10
C LEU A 8 -2.59 11.14 9.15
N GLU A 9 -2.03 11.34 10.34
CA GLU A 9 -0.58 11.51 10.54
C GLU A 9 0.18 10.23 10.20
N LEU A 10 -0.40 9.06 10.51
CA LEU A 10 0.21 7.75 10.29
C LEU A 10 0.01 7.20 8.86
N LEU A 11 -0.78 7.88 8.03
CA LEU A 11 -1.22 7.34 6.73
C LEU A 11 -0.07 7.15 5.75
N ASN A 12 0.92 8.06 5.79
CA ASN A 12 2.10 8.01 4.94
C ASN A 12 2.94 6.76 5.27
N ASP A 13 3.28 6.58 6.53
CA ASP A 13 4.06 5.43 7.01
C ASP A 13 3.30 4.11 6.83
N TYR A 14 1.97 4.14 6.95
CA TYR A 14 1.12 2.98 6.67
C TYR A 14 1.21 2.52 5.21
N ILE A 15 1.27 3.45 4.26
CA ILE A 15 1.36 3.15 2.82
C ILE A 15 2.78 2.71 2.44
N ASP A 16 3.80 3.33 3.04
CA ASP A 16 5.20 2.94 2.88
C ASP A 16 5.51 1.58 3.54
N GLY A 17 4.67 1.15 4.50
CA GLY A 17 4.84 -0.10 5.23
C GLY A 17 5.91 -0.03 6.31
N SER A 18 6.26 1.18 6.77
CA SER A 18 7.28 1.46 7.78
C SER A 18 6.73 1.58 9.21
N LEU A 19 5.41 1.44 9.41
CA LEU A 19 4.82 1.41 10.74
C LEU A 19 5.23 0.18 11.54
N ASP A 20 5.46 0.39 12.84
CA ASP A 20 5.57 -0.69 13.82
C ASP A 20 4.32 -1.57 13.81
N PRO A 21 4.47 -2.91 13.97
CA PRO A 21 3.35 -3.86 13.88
C PRO A 21 2.19 -3.53 14.83
N GLU A 22 2.48 -3.11 16.06
CA GLU A 22 1.47 -2.75 17.06
C GLU A 22 0.68 -1.49 16.67
N VAL A 23 1.36 -0.50 16.10
CA VAL A 23 0.74 0.74 15.63
C VAL A 23 -0.12 0.48 14.40
N LYS A 24 0.39 -0.35 13.49
CA LYS A 24 -0.34 -0.78 12.30
C LYS A 24 -1.64 -1.49 12.68
N GLU A 25 -1.60 -2.43 13.62
CA GLU A 25 -2.80 -3.16 14.06
C GLU A 25 -3.86 -2.20 14.62
N SER A 26 -3.47 -1.28 15.50
CA SER A 26 -4.40 -0.29 16.07
C SER A 26 -4.99 0.65 15.01
N LEU A 27 -4.22 0.95 13.96
CA LEU A 27 -4.68 1.78 12.85
C LEU A 27 -5.67 1.03 11.96
N GLU A 28 -5.41 -0.26 11.69
CA GLU A 28 -6.32 -1.12 10.95
C GLU A 28 -7.64 -1.35 11.70
N GLU A 29 -7.61 -1.44 13.03
CA GLU A 29 -8.83 -1.45 13.85
C GLU A 29 -9.64 -0.16 13.70
N HIS A 30 -8.99 1.01 13.74
CA HIS A 30 -9.66 2.29 13.52
C HIS A 30 -10.29 2.37 12.12
N LEU A 31 -9.54 1.96 11.08
CA LEU A 31 -10.03 1.97 9.71
C LEU A 31 -11.27 1.08 9.54
N LYS A 32 -11.31 -0.09 10.17
CA LYS A 32 -12.49 -1.00 10.10
C LYS A 32 -13.77 -0.35 10.62
N ASP A 33 -13.67 0.48 11.66
CA ASP A 33 -14.83 1.08 12.34
C ASP A 33 -15.14 2.51 11.83
N CYS A 34 -14.26 3.11 11.01
CA CYS A 34 -14.37 4.50 10.58
C CYS A 34 -14.46 4.66 9.06
N PRO A 35 -15.67 4.63 8.46
CA PRO A 35 -15.91 4.89 7.05
C PRO A 35 -15.28 6.17 6.47
N PRO A 36 -15.29 7.34 7.16
CA PRO A 36 -14.67 8.55 6.58
C PRO A 36 -13.15 8.42 6.47
N CYS A 37 -12.49 7.72 7.40
CA CYS A 37 -11.05 7.48 7.32
C CYS A 37 -10.69 6.50 6.20
N ILE A 38 -11.52 5.48 5.96
CA ILE A 38 -11.36 4.61 4.77
C ILE A 38 -11.50 5.43 3.48
N ALA A 39 -12.52 6.30 3.40
CA ALA A 39 -12.73 7.14 2.22
C ALA A 39 -11.51 8.04 1.96
N PHE A 40 -10.98 8.66 3.02
CA PHE A 40 -9.77 9.47 2.93
C PHE A 40 -8.54 8.66 2.49
N LEU A 41 -8.32 7.47 3.08
CA LEU A 41 -7.23 6.57 2.69
C LEU A 41 -7.29 6.23 1.19
N ASN A 42 -8.48 5.95 0.66
CA ASN A 42 -8.66 5.64 -0.76
C ASN A 42 -8.33 6.85 -1.65
N THR A 43 -8.76 8.06 -1.27
CA THR A 43 -8.40 9.29 -1.98
C THR A 43 -6.90 9.53 -1.93
N TYR A 44 -6.27 9.40 -0.77
CA TYR A 44 -4.84 9.60 -0.60
C TYR A 44 -4.03 8.63 -1.47
N LYS A 45 -4.37 7.32 -1.45
CA LYS A 45 -3.77 6.32 -2.34
C LYS A 45 -3.90 6.70 -3.81
N SER A 46 -5.10 7.10 -4.23
CA SER A 46 -5.35 7.53 -5.62
C SER A 46 -4.46 8.71 -6.01
N THR A 47 -4.30 9.70 -5.11
CA THR A 47 -3.39 10.83 -5.33
C THR A 47 -1.95 10.36 -5.49
N THR A 48 -1.46 9.49 -4.60
CA THR A 48 -0.09 8.95 -4.70
C THR A 48 0.15 8.17 -5.99
N GLU A 49 -0.83 7.37 -6.43
CA GLU A 49 -0.74 6.62 -7.68
C GLU A 49 -0.70 7.53 -8.92
N ILE A 50 -1.55 8.56 -8.94
CA ILE A 50 -1.59 9.55 -10.04
C ILE A 50 -0.26 10.28 -10.10
N THR A 51 0.21 10.80 -8.97
CA THR A 51 1.51 11.50 -8.88
C THR A 51 2.66 10.59 -9.29
N SER A 52 2.67 9.33 -8.82
CA SER A 52 3.66 8.34 -9.24
C SER A 52 3.63 8.17 -10.76
N LYS A 53 2.47 7.90 -11.36
CA LYS A 53 2.33 7.68 -12.82
C LYS A 53 2.74 8.89 -13.65
N THR A 54 2.43 10.10 -13.19
CA THR A 54 2.79 11.33 -13.91
C THR A 54 4.28 11.64 -13.80
N LEU A 55 4.92 11.33 -12.68
CA LEU A 55 6.36 11.60 -12.46
C LEU A 55 7.28 10.47 -12.93
N SER A 56 6.77 9.24 -13.05
CA SER A 56 7.54 8.09 -13.56
C SER A 56 7.42 7.99 -15.08
N GLU A 57 8.20 8.82 -15.78
CA GLU A 57 8.40 8.74 -17.23
C GLU A 57 9.26 7.53 -17.66
N ILE A 58 9.75 6.75 -16.69
CA ILE A 58 10.62 5.60 -16.92
C ILE A 58 9.75 4.35 -17.08
N GLU A 59 9.49 3.97 -18.32
CA GLU A 59 8.85 2.70 -18.64
C GLU A 59 9.78 1.54 -18.26
N ILE A 60 9.32 0.64 -17.39
CA ILE A 60 10.06 -0.58 -17.06
C ILE A 60 10.18 -1.42 -18.35
N PRO A 61 11.39 -1.80 -18.80
CA PRO A 61 11.55 -2.59 -20.03
C PRO A 61 10.74 -3.89 -19.97
N ALA A 62 10.09 -4.24 -21.08
CA ALA A 62 9.20 -5.41 -21.15
C ALA A 62 9.87 -6.72 -20.67
N VAL A 63 11.16 -6.91 -20.96
CA VAL A 63 11.95 -8.06 -20.51
C VAL A 63 12.04 -8.17 -18.99
N VAL A 64 12.09 -7.05 -18.28
CA VAL A 64 12.14 -7.04 -16.81
C VAL A 64 10.77 -7.39 -16.24
N GLN A 65 9.69 -6.85 -16.84
CA GLN A 65 8.33 -7.17 -16.44
C GLN A 65 8.00 -8.66 -16.63
N GLU A 66 8.39 -9.23 -17.77
CA GLU A 66 8.17 -10.65 -18.08
C GLU A 66 8.90 -11.55 -17.08
N LYS A 67 10.20 -11.33 -16.88
CA LYS A 67 11.00 -12.10 -15.92
C LYS A 67 10.47 -11.99 -14.48
N LEU A 68 10.01 -10.82 -14.07
CA LEU A 68 9.39 -10.63 -12.75
C LEU A 68 8.09 -11.44 -12.63
N ARG A 69 7.23 -11.42 -13.66
CA ARG A 69 5.98 -12.20 -13.66
C ARG A 69 6.25 -13.70 -13.61
N GLU A 70 7.21 -14.19 -14.38
CA GLU A 70 7.63 -15.59 -14.36
C GLU A 70 8.14 -15.99 -12.96
N PHE A 71 9.03 -15.19 -12.38
CA PHE A 71 9.61 -15.44 -11.07
C PHE A 71 8.56 -15.50 -9.95
N VAL A 72 7.64 -14.52 -9.90
CA VAL A 72 6.55 -14.49 -8.91
C VAL A 72 5.63 -15.70 -9.10
N THR A 73 5.27 -16.03 -10.35
CA THR A 73 4.41 -17.19 -10.64
C THR A 73 5.07 -18.50 -10.21
N GLN A 74 6.38 -18.65 -10.44
CA GLN A 74 7.13 -19.83 -10.05
C GLN A 74 7.22 -19.96 -8.53
N THR A 75 7.51 -18.87 -7.82
CA THR A 75 7.63 -18.84 -6.35
C THR A 75 6.30 -19.18 -5.67
N LEU A 76 5.17 -18.68 -6.19
CA LEU A 76 3.84 -19.02 -5.68
C LEU A 76 3.45 -20.48 -5.91
N LYS A 77 3.95 -21.12 -6.99
CA LYS A 77 3.76 -22.56 -7.25
C LYS A 77 4.61 -23.41 -6.31
N ASP A 78 5.85 -22.99 -6.04
CA ASP A 78 6.77 -23.69 -5.15
C ASP A 78 6.30 -23.68 -3.68
N GLN A 79 5.67 -22.59 -3.22
CA GLN A 79 5.09 -22.53 -1.86
C GLN A 79 3.81 -23.34 -1.67
N LYS A 80 3.18 -23.81 -2.76
CA LYS A 80 1.94 -24.61 -2.71
C LYS A 80 2.17 -26.12 -2.77
N LYS A 81 3.43 -26.57 -2.83
CA LYS A 81 3.85 -27.98 -2.90
C LYS A 81 4.46 -28.42 -1.57
#